data_AF-A0A7J8SG80-F1
#
_entry.id   AF-A0A7J8SG80-F1
#
_cell.length_a   1.000
_cell.length_b   1.000
_cell.length_c   1.000
_cell.angle_alpha   90.00
_cell.angle_beta   90.00
_cell.angle_gamma   90.00
#
_symmetry.space_group_name_H-M   'P 1'
#
loop_
_entity.id
_entity.type
_entity.pdbx_description
1 polymer ?
#
loop_
_entity_poly.entity_id
_entity_poly.type
_entity_poly.pdbx_seq_one_letter_code
_entity_poly.pdbx_strand_id
1 'polypeptide(L)'
;MLENTRELVIKLLKQCLKETNDHQYLWILEDHALELPLHWRMPRLEARWFTEVYEKNNVKNPIILELAILDYNIVQSIHQEDLRYVSTGGRNLVLARGLALLEIG
;
A
#
# COMPACT_ATOMS: atom_id res chain seq x y z
N MET A 1 21.12 -19.09 8.23
CA MET A 1 21.03 -19.61 6.85
C MET A 1 20.28 -18.63 5.95
N LEU A 2 19.09 -18.14 6.33
CA LEU A 2 18.34 -17.11 5.59
C LEU A 2 19.03 -15.73 5.50
N GLU A 3 19.72 -15.28 6.55
CA GLU A 3 20.41 -13.96 6.54
C GLU A 3 21.52 -13.89 5.47
N ASN A 4 22.34 -14.94 5.36
CA ASN A 4 23.34 -15.08 4.28
C ASN A 4 22.69 -15.09 2.89
N THR A 5 21.51 -15.69 2.74
CA THR A 5 20.77 -15.70 1.47
C THR A 5 20.30 -14.31 1.09
N ARG A 6 19.83 -13.52 2.07
CA ARG A 6 19.39 -12.14 1.85
C ARG A 6 20.56 -11.27 1.40
N GLU A 7 21.71 -11.33 2.08
CA GLU A 7 22.90 -10.55 1.70
C GLU A 7 23.38 -10.89 0.28
N LEU A 8 23.37 -12.17 -0.09
CA LEU A 8 23.68 -12.63 -1.44
C LEU A 8 22.72 -12.05 -2.48
N VAL A 9 21.40 -12.14 -2.23
CA VAL A 9 20.38 -11.61 -3.14
C VAL A 9 20.52 -10.10 -3.31
N ILE A 10 20.75 -9.36 -2.23
CA ILE A 10 20.99 -7.90 -2.28
C ILE A 10 22.22 -7.58 -3.13
N LYS A 11 23.32 -8.32 -2.95
CA LYS A 11 24.55 -8.12 -3.72
C LYS A 11 24.34 -8.38 -5.22
N LEU A 12 23.61 -9.43 -5.56
CA LEU A 12 23.32 -9.81 -6.94
C LEU A 12 22.40 -8.80 -7.64
N LEU A 13 21.34 -8.34 -6.96
CA LEU A 13 20.41 -7.33 -7.49
C LEU A 13 21.15 -6.01 -7.80
N LYS A 14 21.99 -5.54 -6.86
CA LYS A 14 22.83 -4.36 -7.05
C LYS A 14 23.82 -4.49 -8.21
N GLN A 15 24.32 -5.70 -8.47
CA GLN A 15 25.22 -5.94 -9.59
C GLN A 15 24.46 -5.94 -10.93
N CYS A 16 23.32 -6.63 -11.01
CA CYS A 16 22.49 -6.64 -12.22
C CYS A 16 22.07 -5.23 -12.64
N LEU A 17 21.75 -4.36 -11.67
CA LEU A 17 21.35 -2.99 -11.97
C LEU A 17 22.48 -2.11 -12.53
N LYS A 18 23.73 -2.36 -12.15
CA LYS A 18 24.89 -1.66 -12.73
C LYS A 18 25.10 -2.03 -14.20
N GLU A 19 24.65 -3.22 -14.60
CA GLU A 19 24.77 -3.74 -15.96
C GLU A 19 23.59 -3.29 -16.84
N THR A 20 22.42 -3.00 -16.25
CA THR A 20 21.26 -2.48 -16.98
C THR A 20 21.26 -0.95 -17.03
N ASN A 21 21.63 -0.39 -18.18
CA ASN A 21 21.76 1.06 -18.36
C ASN A 21 20.42 1.82 -18.48
N ASP A 22 19.26 1.15 -18.59
CA ASP A 22 18.05 1.83 -19.09
C ASP A 22 16.69 1.22 -18.68
N HIS A 23 16.44 1.02 -17.38
CA HIS A 23 15.09 0.66 -16.93
C HIS A 23 14.72 1.34 -15.59
N GLN A 24 14.30 2.61 -15.67
CA GLN A 24 13.78 3.38 -14.52
C GLN A 24 12.70 2.61 -13.73
N TYR A 25 11.85 1.84 -14.42
CA TYR A 25 10.83 0.99 -13.80
C TYR A 25 11.42 -0.15 -12.94
N LEU A 26 12.48 -0.84 -13.42
CA LEU A 26 13.11 -1.93 -12.67
C LEU A 26 13.86 -1.40 -11.44
N TRP A 27 14.48 -0.23 -11.55
CA TRP A 27 15.15 0.42 -10.42
C TRP A 27 14.16 0.75 -9.29
N ILE A 28 12.97 1.29 -9.63
CA ILE A 28 11.93 1.59 -8.63
C ILE A 28 11.46 0.32 -7.90
N LEU A 29 11.29 -0.80 -8.61
CA LEU A 29 10.88 -2.07 -7.99
C LEU A 29 11.96 -2.66 -7.09
N GLU A 30 13.23 -2.53 -7.48
CA GLU A 30 14.35 -3.07 -6.71
C GLU A 30 14.59 -2.28 -5.43
N ASP A 31 14.64 -0.94 -5.52
CA ASP A 31 14.81 -0.07 -4.35
C ASP A 31 13.72 -0.35 -3.30
N HIS A 32 12.49 -0.50 -3.77
CA HIS A 32 11.36 -0.87 -2.92
C HIS A 32 11.51 -2.27 -2.31
N ALA A 33 11.96 -3.28 -3.07
CA ALA A 33 12.19 -4.62 -2.53
C ALA A 33 13.37 -4.69 -1.54
N LEU A 34 14.38 -3.82 -1.69
CA LEU A 34 15.53 -3.72 -0.79
C LEU A 34 15.16 -3.10 0.56
N GLU A 35 14.27 -2.11 0.58
CA GLU A 35 13.74 -1.52 1.81
C GLU A 35 13.02 -2.59 2.65
N LEU A 36 12.07 -3.30 2.02
CA LEU A 36 11.32 -4.37 2.66
C LEU A 36 10.94 -5.44 1.63
N PRO A 37 11.25 -6.73 1.85
CA PRO A 37 10.86 -7.79 0.94
C PRO A 37 9.33 -7.91 0.77
N LEU A 38 8.86 -8.27 -0.42
CA LEU A 38 7.43 -8.40 -0.75
C LEU A 38 6.63 -9.28 0.23
N HIS A 39 7.25 -10.33 0.76
CA HIS A 39 6.59 -11.27 1.68
C HIS A 39 6.42 -10.73 3.12
N TRP A 40 7.04 -9.59 3.44
CA TRP A 40 6.86 -8.86 4.71
C TRP A 40 5.98 -7.63 4.57
N ARG A 41 5.60 -7.29 3.33
CA ARG A 41 4.75 -6.14 3.02
C ARG A 41 3.28 -6.55 3.14
N MET A 42 2.42 -5.60 3.51
CA MET A 42 0.97 -5.79 3.53
C MET A 42 0.40 -5.39 2.16
N PRO A 43 -0.06 -6.33 1.33
CA PRO A 43 -0.42 -6.04 -0.06
C PRO A 43 -1.48 -4.94 -0.20
N ARG A 44 -2.45 -4.88 0.73
CA ARG A 44 -3.52 -3.88 0.70
C ARG A 44 -3.01 -2.45 0.91
N LEU A 45 -2.02 -2.26 1.78
CA LEU A 45 -1.45 -0.93 2.05
C LEU A 45 -0.62 -0.41 0.87
N GLU A 46 -0.13 -1.31 0.04
CA GLU A 46 0.74 -0.98 -1.09
C GLU A 46 0.04 -1.02 -2.45
N ALA A 47 -1.24 -1.39 -2.48
CA ALA A 47 -2.00 -1.48 -3.72
C ALA A 47 -1.92 -0.20 -4.55
N ARG A 48 -1.97 0.97 -3.90
CA ARG A 48 -1.79 2.27 -4.56
C ARG A 48 -0.40 2.42 -5.17
N TRP A 49 0.65 2.16 -4.39
CA TRP A 49 2.03 2.27 -4.84
C TRP A 49 2.30 1.35 -6.04
N PHE A 50 1.89 0.08 -5.96
CA PHE A 50 2.05 -0.86 -7.07
C PHE A 50 1.26 -0.45 -8.31
N THR A 51 0.07 0.13 -8.15
CA THR A 51 -0.73 0.65 -9.26
C THR A 51 0.01 1.80 -9.96
N GLU A 52 0.50 2.79 -9.20
CA GLU A 52 1.25 3.95 -9.72
C GLU A 52 2.59 3.52 -10.38
N VAL A 53 3.24 2.48 -9.86
CA VAL A 53 4.47 1.94 -10.46
C VAL A 53 4.14 1.17 -11.74
N TYR A 54 3.12 0.32 -11.73
CA TYR A 54 2.70 -0.45 -12.91
C TYR A 54 2.25 0.45 -14.06
N GLU A 55 1.66 1.60 -13.76
CA GLU A 55 1.32 2.63 -14.76
C GLU A 55 2.56 3.13 -15.53
N LYS A 56 3.73 3.20 -14.88
CA LYS A 56 5.00 3.61 -15.51
C LYS A 56 5.64 2.53 -16.38
N ASN A 57 5.11 1.30 -16.37
CA ASN A 57 5.62 0.23 -17.20
C ASN A 57 5.22 0.46 -18.68
N ASN A 58 6.23 0.47 -19.56
CA ASN A 58 6.05 0.65 -21.01
C ASN A 58 5.33 -0.52 -21.68
N VAL A 59 5.34 -1.71 -21.06
CA VAL A 59 4.74 -2.95 -21.58
C VAL A 59 3.50 -3.36 -20.78
N LYS A 60 2.88 -2.42 -20.04
CA LYS A 60 1.71 -2.71 -19.22
C LYS A 60 0.52 -3.17 -20.05
N ASN A 61 -0.22 -4.12 -19.50
CA ASN A 61 -1.57 -4.43 -19.97
C ASN A 61 -2.56 -3.41 -19.37
N PRO A 62 -3.25 -2.59 -20.19
CA PRO A 62 -4.16 -1.55 -19.70
C PRO A 62 -5.37 -2.12 -18.96
N ILE A 63 -5.84 -3.32 -19.30
CA ILE A 63 -6.97 -3.98 -18.63
C ILE A 63 -6.61 -4.32 -17.18
N ILE A 64 -5.37 -4.77 -16.95
CA ILE A 64 -4.89 -5.08 -15.59
C ILE A 64 -4.77 -3.79 -14.77
N LEU A 65 -4.31 -2.70 -15.38
CA LEU A 65 -4.21 -1.40 -14.70
C LEU A 65 -5.60 -0.87 -14.31
N GLU A 66 -6.56 -0.92 -15.23
CA GLU A 66 -7.94 -0.49 -14.98
C GLU A 66 -8.59 -1.34 -13.88
N LEU A 67 -8.41 -2.66 -13.92
CA LEU A 67 -8.89 -3.56 -12.88
C LEU A 67 -8.30 -3.23 -11.51
N ALA A 68 -6.99 -2.97 -11.42
CA ALA A 68 -6.33 -2.60 -10.17
C ALA A 68 -6.87 -1.29 -9.60
N ILE A 69 -7.11 -0.28 -10.45
CA ILE A 69 -7.69 1.00 -10.05
C ILE A 69 -9.13 0.81 -9.53
N LEU A 70 -9.95 0.01 -10.22
CA LEU A 70 -11.33 -0.27 -9.80
C LEU A 70 -11.38 -1.00 -8.45
N ASP A 71 -10.59 -2.07 -8.28
CA ASP A 71 -10.52 -2.80 -7.02
C ASP A 71 -10.04 -1.90 -5.86
N TYR A 72 -9.03 -1.06 -6.12
CA TYR A 72 -8.55 -0.09 -5.15
C TYR A 72 -9.68 0.85 -4.71
N ASN A 73 -10.39 1.46 -5.66
CA ASN A 73 -11.45 2.43 -5.40
C ASN A 73 -12.64 1.83 -4.65
N ILE A 74 -13.06 0.61 -5.02
CA ILE A 74 -14.19 -0.08 -4.36
C ILE A 74 -13.89 -0.28 -2.86
N VAL A 75 -12.76 -0.89 -2.54
CA VAL A 75 -12.40 -1.16 -1.15
C VAL A 75 -12.09 0.12 -0.40
N GLN A 76 -11.48 1.12 -1.06
CA GLN A 76 -11.24 2.43 -0.43
C GLN A 76 -12.57 3.11 -0.06
N SER A 77 -13.60 2.99 -0.89
CA SER A 77 -14.94 3.51 -0.59
C SER A 77 -15.54 2.82 0.64
N ILE A 78 -15.38 1.49 0.75
CA ILE A 78 -15.86 0.73 1.92
C ILE A 78 -15.16 1.21 3.19
N HIS A 79 -13.83 1.31 3.18
CA HIS A 79 -13.08 1.82 4.35
C HIS A 79 -13.47 3.26 4.71
N GLN A 80 -13.75 4.12 3.73
CA GLN A 80 -14.20 5.49 3.99
C GLN A 80 -15.58 5.51 4.64
N GLU A 81 -16.49 4.63 4.23
CA GLU A 81 -17.80 4.46 4.86
C GLU A 81 -17.66 3.96 6.30
N ASP A 82 -16.82 2.94 6.55
CA ASP A 82 -16.53 2.44 7.88
C ASP A 82 -15.97 3.53 8.80
N LEU A 83 -15.00 4.31 8.31
CA LEU A 83 -14.43 5.44 9.05
C LEU A 83 -15.47 6.52 9.33
N ARG A 84 -16.37 6.79 8.38
CA ARG A 84 -17.49 7.73 8.58
C ARG A 84 -18.45 7.21 9.64
N TYR A 85 -18.79 5.93 9.62
CA TYR A 85 -19.67 5.29 10.59
C TYR A 85 -19.07 5.34 12.00
N VAL A 86 -17.82 4.89 12.16
CA VAL A 86 -17.11 4.89 13.45
C VAL A 86 -16.94 6.30 14.00
N SER A 87 -16.54 7.26 13.15
CA SER A 87 -16.36 8.65 13.59
C SER A 87 -17.69 9.33 13.98
N THR A 88 -18.78 9.03 13.28
CA THR A 88 -20.12 9.58 13.60
C THR A 88 -20.71 8.93 14.83
N GLY A 89 -20.66 7.59 14.93
CA GLY A 89 -21.10 6.85 16.11
C GLY A 89 -20.32 7.26 17.37
N GLY A 90 -19.00 7.40 17.26
CA GLY A 90 -18.15 7.88 18.34
C GLY A 90 -18.53 9.29 18.83
N ARG A 91 -18.82 10.22 17.90
CA ARG A 91 -19.34 11.55 18.26
C ARG A 91 -20.67 11.47 19.00
N ASN A 92 -21.61 10.66 18.50
CA ASN A 92 -22.92 10.50 19.13
C ASN A 92 -22.82 9.93 20.55
N LEU A 93 -21.92 8.95 20.77
CA LEU A 93 -21.64 8.38 22.09
C LEU A 93 -21.08 9.42 23.07
N VAL A 94 -20.16 10.27 22.62
CA VAL A 94 -19.58 11.36 23.43
C VAL A 94 -20.64 12.39 23.80
N LEU A 95 -21.48 12.80 22.83
CA LEU A 95 -22.57 13.73 23.05
C LEU A 95 -23.62 13.17 24.02
N ALA A 96 -24.02 11.91 23.85
CA ALA A 96 -24.97 11.25 24.75
C ALA A 96 -24.45 11.17 26.19
N ARG A 97 -23.14 10.90 26.38
CA ARG A 97 -22.50 10.93 27.70
C ARG A 97 -22.49 12.34 28.31
N GLY A 98 -22.20 13.36 27.51
CA GLY A 98 -22.23 14.75 27.97
C GLY A 98 -23.62 15.19 28.43
N LEU A 99 -24.66 14.85 27.67
CA LEU A 99 -26.06 15.12 28.03
C LEU A 99 -26.49 14.35 29.29
N ALA A 100 -26.13 13.07 29.39
CA ALA A 100 -26.44 12.27 30.57
C ALA A 100 -25.80 12.83 31.85
N LEU A 101 -24.63 13.47 31.77
CA LEU A 101 -23.98 14.10 32.93
C LEU A 101 -24.64 15.42 33.35
N LEU A 102 -25.33 16.10 32.43
CA LEU A 102 -26.05 17.36 32.70
C LEU A 102 -27.43 17.13 33.33
N GLU A 103 -28.04 15.97 33.14
CA GLU A 103 -29.35 15.62 33.74
C GLU A 103 -29.25 15.09 35.18
N ILE A 104 -28.03 14.82 35.68
CA ILE A 104 -27.79 14.25 37.02
C ILE A 104 -27.29 15.34 38.02
N GLY A 105 -27.17 16.60 37.60
CA GLY A 105 -26.79 17.75 38.44
C GLY A 105 -27.93 18.73 38.64
#